data_AF-A0A3R9F2J9-F1
#
_entry.id   AF-A0A3R9F2J9-F1
#
_cell.length_a   1.000
_cell.length_b   1.000
_cell.length_c   1.000
_cell.angle_alpha   90.00
_cell.angle_beta   90.00
_cell.angle_gamma   90.00
#
_symmetry.space_group_name_H-M   'P 1'
#
loop_
_entity.id
_entity.type
_entity.pdbx_description
1 polymer ?
#
loop_
_entity_poly.entity_id
_entity_poly.type
_entity_poly.pdbx_seq_one_letter_code
_entity_poly.pdbx_strand_id
1 'polypeptide(L)' 'MRNMPDKCSVCIVGMIGSRRIYEGLWAKAEAEFQKVVADWNEKTKRHAVPHPGFANKFNHCPVCGHKVAE' A
#
# COMPACT_ATOMS: atom_id res chain seq x y z
N MET A 1 23.48 -20.28 11.83
CA MET A 1 22.70 -20.32 10.57
C MET A 1 21.55 -19.33 10.74
N ARG A 2 21.43 -18.32 9.88
CA ARG A 2 20.32 -17.35 9.96
C ARG A 2 19.06 -18.09 9.50
N ASN A 3 18.10 -18.31 10.40
CA ASN A 3 16.82 -18.93 10.08
C ASN A 3 16.07 -17.95 9.16
N MET A 4 16.13 -18.15 7.85
CA MET A 4 15.27 -17.41 6.92
C MET A 4 13.84 -17.80 7.25
N PRO A 5 12.97 -16.87 7.67
CA PRO A 5 11.58 -17.21 7.93
C PRO A 5 10.97 -17.73 6.63
N ASP A 6 10.22 -18.83 6.73
CA ASP A 6 9.46 -19.36 5.60
C ASP A 6 8.59 -18.25 4.99
N LYS A 7 8.47 -18.25 3.66
CA LYS A 7 7.66 -17.26 2.94
C LYS A 7 6.23 -17.28 3.48
N CYS A 8 5.64 -16.11 3.74
CA CYS A 8 4.22 -16.01 4.09
C CYS A 8 3.36 -16.58 2.95
N SER A 9 2.25 -17.25 3.29
CA SER A 9 1.27 -17.69 2.28
C SER A 9 0.78 -16.54 1.41
N VAL A 10 0.62 -15.35 1.99
CA VAL A 10 0.37 -14.09 1.26
C VAL A 10 1.20 -12.99 1.92
N CYS A 11 2.06 -12.34 1.15
CA CYS A 11 2.93 -11.28 1.66
C CYS A 11 2.24 -9.91 1.65
N ILE A 12 2.66 -9.02 2.56
CA ILE A 12 2.28 -7.60 2.53
C ILE A 12 3.18 -6.91 1.50
N VAL A 13 2.55 -6.29 0.49
CA VAL A 13 3.23 -5.64 -0.63
C VAL A 13 3.25 -4.12 -0.52
N GLY A 14 2.46 -3.56 0.40
CA GLY A 14 2.51 -2.15 0.70
C GLY A 14 1.43 -1.72 1.70
N MET A 15 1.35 -0.42 1.95
CA MET A 15 0.34 0.19 2.79
C MET A 15 -0.28 1.40 2.10
N ILE A 16 -1.58 1.59 2.28
CA ILE A 16 -2.30 2.80 1.88
C ILE A 16 -2.93 3.39 3.15
N GLY A 17 -2.41 4.54 3.59
CA GLY A 17 -2.71 5.06 4.92
C GLY A 17 -2.32 4.03 6.00
N SER A 18 -3.29 3.63 6.83
CA SER A 18 -3.11 2.58 7.85
C SER A 18 -3.46 1.16 7.36
N ARG A 19 -3.90 1.00 6.10
CA ARG A 19 -4.35 -0.28 5.54
C ARG A 19 -3.19 -1.05 4.92
N ARG A 20 -2.98 -2.29 5.37
CA ARG A 20 -2.03 -3.24 4.76
C ARG A 20 -2.64 -3.80 3.48
N ILE A 21 -1.84 -3.80 2.41
CA ILE A 21 -2.21 -4.36 1.11
C ILE A 21 -1.38 -5.60 0.86
N TYR A 22 -2.05 -6.66 0.42
CA TYR A 22 -1.46 -7.98 0.21
C TYR A 22 -1.14 -8.24 -1.27
N GLU A 23 -0.31 -9.25 -1.51
CA GLU A 23 0.08 -9.71 -2.84
C GLU A 23 -1.16 -9.98 -3.71
N GLY A 24 -1.09 -9.61 -4.99
CA GLY A 24 -2.22 -9.69 -5.92
C GLY A 24 -3.29 -8.59 -5.78
N LEU A 25 -3.31 -7.84 -4.67
CA LEU A 25 -4.31 -6.78 -4.44
C LEU A 25 -3.77 -5.35 -4.66
N TRP A 26 -2.47 -5.19 -4.89
CA TRP A 26 -1.84 -3.87 -5.02
C TRP A 26 -2.48 -3.01 -6.10
N ALA A 27 -2.52 -3.50 -7.34
CA ALA A 27 -2.99 -2.71 -8.48
C ALA A 27 -4.43 -2.21 -8.29
N LYS A 28 -5.31 -3.06 -7.75
CA LYS A 28 -6.69 -2.67 -7.45
C LYS A 28 -6.74 -1.61 -6.35
N ALA A 29 -6.04 -1.83 -5.24
CA ALA A 29 -6.05 -0.91 -4.12
C ALA A 29 -5.44 0.46 -4.47
N GLU A 30 -4.39 0.47 -5.28
CA GLU A 30 -3.76 1.68 -5.80
C GLU A 30 -4.71 2.45 -6.72
N ALA A 31 -5.39 1.77 -7.66
CA ALA A 31 -6.37 2.41 -8.53
C ALA A 31 -7.55 3.02 -7.75
N GLU A 32 -8.04 2.34 -6.71
CA GLU A 32 -9.07 2.88 -5.82
C GLU A 32 -8.57 4.11 -5.05
N PHE A 33 -7.33 4.07 -4.53
CA PHE A 33 -6.74 5.19 -3.82
C PHE A 33 -6.54 6.41 -4.73
N GLN A 34 -6.11 6.22 -5.98
CA GLN A 34 -5.97 7.33 -6.93
C GLN A 34 -7.29 8.05 -7.23
N LYS A 35 -8.42 7.32 -7.25
CA LYS A 35 -9.75 7.95 -7.38
C LYS A 35 -10.08 8.85 -6.19
N VAL A 36 -9.75 8.39 -4.97
CA VAL A 36 -9.94 9.18 -3.74
C VAL A 36 -9.06 10.43 -3.75
N VAL A 37 -7.80 10.31 -4.19
CA VAL A 37 -6.89 11.45 -4.34
C VAL A 37 -7.41 12.44 -5.38
N ALA A 38 -7.94 11.97 -6.51
CA ALA A 38 -8.52 12.83 -7.54
C ALA A 38 -9.74 13.61 -7.02
N ASP A 39 -10.66 12.94 -6.32
CA ASP A 39 -11.82 13.59 -5.66
C ASP A 39 -11.38 14.60 -4.59
N TRP A 40 -10.38 14.22 -3.77
CA TRP A 40 -9.81 15.12 -2.77
C TRP A 40 -9.20 16.37 -3.41
N ASN A 41 -8.40 16.22 -4.47
CA ASN A 41 -7.79 17.32 -5.22
C ASN A 41 -8.82 18.28 -5.84
N GLU A 42 -9.99 17.79 -6.23
CA GLU A 42 -11.06 18.65 -6.72
C GLU A 42 -11.65 19.49 -5.58
N LYS A 43 -11.92 18.86 -4.44
CA LYS A 43 -12.53 19.50 -3.27
C LYS A 43 -11.58 20.49 -2.57
N THR A 44 -10.29 20.19 -2.53
CA THR A 44 -9.30 21.02 -1.82
C THR A 44 -8.95 22.33 -2.50
N LYS A 45 -9.34 22.52 -3.76
CA LYS A 45 -9.24 23.82 -4.45
C LYS A 45 -9.98 24.94 -3.72
N ARG A 46 -10.99 24.61 -2.92
CA ARG A 46 -11.86 25.57 -2.24
C ARG A 46 -11.97 25.36 -0.73
N HIS A 47 -11.60 24.18 -0.22
CA HIS A 47 -11.80 23.80 1.18
C HIS A 47 -10.56 23.11 1.76
N ALA A 48 -10.27 23.33 3.04
CA ALA A 48 -9.28 22.56 3.76
C ALA A 48 -9.86 21.18 4.14
N VAL A 49 -9.74 20.19 3.23
CA VAL A 49 -10.17 18.80 3.47
C VAL A 49 -8.96 17.97 3.94
N PRO A 50 -9.09 17.11 4.97
CA PRO A 50 -8.00 16.26 5.42
C PRO A 50 -7.48 15.33 4.30
N HIS A 51 -6.16 15.16 4.23
CA HIS A 51 -5.51 14.35 3.19
C HIS A 51 -5.86 12.86 3.34
N PRO A 52 -6.15 12.12 2.26
CA PRO A 52 -6.60 10.72 2.31
C PRO A 52 -5.50 9.70 2.70
N GLY A 53 -4.29 10.17 3.05
CA GLY A 53 -3.13 9.36 3.40
C GLY A 53 -2.15 9.18 2.23
N PHE A 54 -1.26 8.19 2.31
CA PHE A 54 -0.25 7.93 1.28
C PHE A 54 -0.24 6.45 0.89
N ALA A 55 0.05 6.17 -0.38
CA ALA A 55 0.37 4.83 -0.85
C ALA A 55 1.89 4.61 -0.77
N ASN A 56 2.31 3.57 -0.06
CA ASN A 56 3.70 3.18 0.09
C ASN A 56 3.86 1.71 -0.29
N LYS A 57 4.52 1.44 -1.43
CA LYS A 57 4.81 0.09 -1.90
C LYS A 57 6.11 -0.40 -1.30
N PHE A 58 6.14 -1.65 -0.85
CA PHE A 58 7.33 -2.23 -0.25
C PHE A 58 8.13 -3.05 -1.26
N ASN A 59 9.45 -3.05 -1.09
CA ASN A 59 10.35 -3.93 -1.84
C ASN A 59 10.43 -5.33 -1.22
N HIS A 60 10.28 -5.41 0.11
CA HIS A 60 10.33 -6.64 0.88
C HIS A 60 9.14 -6.72 1.83
N CYS A 61 8.61 -7.93 2.03
CA CYS A 61 7.56 -8.19 3.00
C CYS A 61 8.08 -7.86 4.41
N PRO A 62 7.43 -6.99 5.18
CA PRO A 62 7.86 -6.63 6.52
C PRO A 62 7.74 -7.79 7.53
N VAL A 63 7.11 -8.91 7.16
CA VAL A 63 6.91 -10.09 8.02
C VAL A 63 7.97 -11.16 7.76
N CYS A 64 8.08 -11.64 6.52
CA CYS A 64 9.03 -12.72 6.17
C CYS A 64 10.29 -12.23 5.45
N GLY A 65 10.42 -10.93 5.15
CA GLY A 65 11.58 -10.40 4.43
C GLY A 65 11.69 -10.82 2.96
N HIS A 66 10.73 -11.60 2.44
CA HIS A 66 10.72 -12.01 1.04
C HIS A 66 10.56 -10.79 0.12
N LYS A 67 11.21 -10.80 -1.05
CA LYS A 67 11.07 -9.73 -2.04
C LYS A 67 9.64 -9.77 -2.61
N VAL A 68 8.99 -8.62 -2.64
CA VAL A 68 7.60 -8.45 -3.11
C VAL A 68 7.44 -7.37 -4.18
N ALA A 69 8.49 -6.57 -4.42
CA ALA A 69 8.54 -5.71 -5.60
C ALA A 69 9.00 -6.52 -6.81
N GLU A 70 8.18 -6.49 -7.86
CA GLU A 70 8.60 -6.75 -9.24
C GLU A 70 9.20 -5.49 -9.84
#